data_AF-A0A165IBA3-F1
#
_entry.id   AF-A0A165IBA3-F1
#
_cell.length_a   1.000
_cell.length_b   1.000
_cell.length_c   1.000
_cell.angle_alpha   90.00
_cell.angle_beta   90.00
_cell.angle_gamma   90.00
#
_symmetry.space_group_name_H-M   'P 1'
#
loop_
_entity.id
_entity.type
_entity.pdbx_description
1 polymer ?
#
loop_
_entity_poly.entity_id
_entity_poly.type
_entity_poly.pdbx_seq_one_letter_code
_entity_poly.pdbx_strand_id
1 'polypeptide(L)'
;MLSQGWKTEGVPLRDGELHKRRAARVYNLQHSDTPKRKVDDYLKRYGCRWSELCRLPYFDPVTMGVLDPMHMLLQGLTKTLWFHTWVQGGKEKIKLLREGTEAGTRRELDEIHEVLQTFEMPTSYARLPTKVGYPAGGSLTSDEWRALAVVYGPAEASQKQPKPKSQGALTQPDEDINLQGNAPHPERLRADPEAAQNYLKFATVLKVYMRREISERDIERASRVYLDFFEEYVKVRSCVRPQHITDDVMCCRTIHPTPTHHLLQIYGVSNVTPTFHWVTHMPAQIRRYGPVHSFWTFLFERLNKVLKAINTSGHKGGVVEVTFAREFKHEI
;
A
#
# COMPACT_ATOMS: atom_id res chain seq x y z
N MET A 1 6.86 20.09 -18.57
CA MET A 1 5.53 20.52 -18.06
C MET A 1 5.16 19.82 -16.73
N LEU A 2 6.12 19.59 -15.81
CA LEU A 2 5.88 18.90 -14.52
C LEU A 2 6.07 19.82 -13.29
N SER A 3 6.13 21.14 -13.48
CA SER A 3 6.35 22.12 -12.40
C SER A 3 5.07 22.68 -11.77
N GLN A 4 3.88 22.34 -12.29
CA GLN A 4 2.62 22.72 -11.66
C GLN A 4 2.15 21.56 -10.79
N GLY A 5 2.23 21.74 -9.48
CA GLY A 5 1.64 20.81 -8.52
C GLY A 5 0.17 20.54 -8.81
N TRP A 6 -0.28 19.35 -8.39
CA TRP A 6 -1.65 18.84 -8.37
C TRP A 6 -2.71 19.96 -8.23
N LYS A 7 -3.52 20.17 -9.27
CA LYS A 7 -4.64 21.13 -9.23
C LYS A 7 -5.83 20.49 -8.51
N THR A 8 -6.24 21.07 -7.38
CA THR A 8 -7.32 20.58 -6.51
C THR A 8 -8.59 21.41 -6.68
N GLU A 9 -9.15 21.44 -7.88
CA GLU A 9 -10.39 22.22 -8.09
C GLU A 9 -11.58 21.51 -7.42
N GLY A 10 -12.29 22.24 -6.54
CA GLY A 10 -13.48 21.76 -5.80
C GLY A 10 -13.26 21.40 -4.33
N VAL A 11 -12.02 21.08 -3.91
CA VAL A 11 -11.66 20.93 -2.49
C VAL A 11 -10.53 21.91 -2.20
N PRO A 12 -10.76 22.93 -1.35
CA PRO A 12 -9.73 23.91 -1.06
C PRO A 12 -8.49 23.20 -0.50
N LEU A 13 -7.31 23.59 -0.99
CA LEU A 13 -6.04 23.12 -0.44
C LEU A 13 -6.05 23.36 1.07
N ARG A 14 -5.50 22.40 1.81
CA ARG A 14 -5.37 22.54 3.26
C ARG A 14 -4.39 23.67 3.54
N ASP A 15 -4.88 24.73 4.17
CA ASP A 15 -4.04 25.85 4.61
C ASP A 15 -3.22 25.49 5.86
N GLY A 16 -1.91 25.67 5.80
CA GLY A 16 -0.96 25.40 6.87
C GLY A 16 -1.19 26.28 8.10
N GLU A 17 -1.53 27.56 7.92
CA GLU A 17 -1.77 28.49 9.03
C GLU A 17 -3.10 28.20 9.72
N LEU A 18 -4.16 27.90 8.95
CA LEU A 18 -5.38 27.36 9.52
C LEU A 18 -5.16 26.01 10.23
N HIS A 19 -4.29 25.15 9.70
CA HIS A 19 -3.93 23.89 10.36
C HIS A 19 -3.30 24.17 11.73
N LYS A 20 -2.29 25.04 11.81
CA LYS A 20 -1.65 25.44 13.07
C LYS A 20 -2.64 26.02 14.06
N ARG A 21 -3.50 26.95 13.63
CA ARG A 21 -4.55 27.53 14.50
C ARG A 21 -5.48 26.46 15.07
N ARG A 22 -5.90 25.49 14.25
CA ARG A 22 -6.71 24.36 14.70
C ARG A 22 -5.94 23.44 15.65
N ALA A 23 -4.66 23.18 15.39
CA ALA A 23 -3.79 22.40 16.28
C ALA A 23 -3.58 23.09 17.64
N ALA A 24 -3.36 24.41 17.66
CA ALA A 24 -3.26 25.20 18.88
C ALA A 24 -4.56 25.15 19.70
N ARG A 25 -5.72 25.16 19.01
CA ARG A 25 -7.01 24.95 19.69
C ARG A 25 -7.11 23.57 20.32
N VAL A 26 -6.63 22.52 19.66
CA VAL A 26 -6.57 21.17 20.26
C VAL A 26 -5.73 21.18 21.54
N TYR A 27 -4.55 21.83 21.52
CA TYR A 27 -3.71 21.98 22.71
C TYR A 27 -4.49 22.62 23.87
N ASN A 28 -5.15 23.75 23.63
CA ASN A 28 -5.93 24.44 24.65
C ASN A 28 -7.09 23.58 25.17
N LEU A 29 -7.80 22.86 24.29
CA LEU A 29 -8.88 21.96 24.68
C LEU A 29 -8.36 20.80 25.55
N GLN A 30 -7.18 20.26 25.27
CA GLN A 30 -6.55 19.19 26.04
C GLN A 30 -6.04 19.64 27.42
N HIS A 31 -5.76 20.94 27.60
CA HIS A 31 -5.25 21.54 28.85
C HIS A 31 -6.32 22.34 29.60
N SER A 32 -7.60 22.14 29.27
CA SER A 32 -8.75 22.73 29.96
C SER A 32 -9.65 21.64 30.51
N ASP A 33 -10.67 22.00 31.29
CA ASP A 33 -11.70 21.08 31.79
C ASP A 33 -12.67 20.58 30.69
N THR A 34 -12.25 20.65 29.41
CA THR A 34 -13.04 20.17 28.28
C THR A 34 -13.19 18.65 28.35
N PRO A 35 -14.42 18.10 28.29
CA PRO A 35 -14.62 16.65 28.23
C PRO A 35 -13.88 16.01 27.05
N LYS A 36 -13.19 14.89 27.30
CA LYS A 36 -12.41 14.15 26.29
C LYS A 36 -13.18 13.90 24.98
N ARG A 37 -14.47 13.56 25.07
CA ARG A 37 -15.35 13.36 23.90
C ARG A 37 -15.39 14.57 22.96
N LYS A 38 -15.46 15.80 23.50
CA LYS A 38 -15.47 17.02 22.69
C LYS A 38 -14.12 17.24 21.99
N VAL A 39 -13.03 16.88 22.66
CA VAL A 39 -11.67 16.90 22.06
C VAL A 39 -11.60 15.90 20.91
N ASP A 40 -12.07 14.67 21.12
CA ASP A 40 -12.08 13.61 20.11
C ASP A 40 -12.97 13.97 18.91
N ASP A 41 -14.14 14.57 19.14
CA ASP A 41 -15.04 15.07 18.08
C ASP A 41 -14.36 16.17 17.24
N TYR A 42 -13.63 17.08 17.89
CA TYR A 42 -12.85 18.12 17.21
C TYR A 42 -11.70 17.53 16.38
N LEU A 43 -10.94 16.60 16.95
CA LEU A 43 -9.88 15.87 16.27
C LEU A 43 -10.42 15.13 15.05
N LYS A 44 -11.56 14.45 15.18
CA LYS A 44 -12.22 13.73 14.08
C LYS A 44 -12.68 14.68 12.97
N ARG A 45 -13.21 15.85 13.33
CA ARG A 45 -13.72 16.83 12.36
C ARG A 45 -12.61 17.49 11.53
N TYR A 46 -11.47 17.81 12.15
CA TYR A 46 -10.44 18.62 11.50
C TYR A 46 -9.14 17.87 11.19
N GLY A 47 -8.89 16.72 11.83
CA GLY A 47 -7.69 15.92 11.62
C GLY A 47 -6.39 16.68 11.90
N CYS A 48 -6.39 17.62 12.84
CA CYS A 48 -5.21 18.37 13.28
C CYS A 48 -4.78 17.88 14.67
N ARG A 49 -3.48 17.67 14.90
CA ARG A 49 -2.92 17.38 16.23
C ARG A 49 -1.90 18.45 16.60
N TRP A 50 -1.80 18.75 17.89
CA TRP A 50 -0.75 19.65 18.38
C TRP A 50 0.62 18.98 18.28
N SER A 51 1.61 19.77 17.91
CA SER A 51 3.04 19.49 18.02
C SER A 51 3.74 20.79 18.39
N GLU A 52 4.79 20.73 19.18
CA GLU A 52 5.61 21.93 19.48
C GLU A 52 6.21 22.55 18.20
N LEU A 53 6.39 21.75 17.14
CA LEU A 53 6.80 22.26 15.83
C LEU A 53 5.83 23.29 15.25
N CYS A 54 4.54 23.25 15.62
CA CYS A 54 3.56 24.25 15.19
C CYS A 54 3.86 25.67 15.70
N ARG A 55 4.74 25.83 16.70
CA ARG A 55 5.22 27.15 17.15
C ARG A 55 6.20 27.80 16.18
N LEU A 56 6.88 27.01 15.36
CA LEU A 56 7.91 27.49 14.46
C LEU A 56 7.26 28.22 13.27
N PRO A 57 7.59 29.50 13.01
CA PRO A 57 6.97 30.27 11.92
C PRO A 57 7.13 29.59 10.56
N TYR A 58 8.31 29.01 10.31
CA TYR A 58 8.65 28.36 9.04
C TYR A 58 8.08 26.96 8.87
N PHE A 59 7.63 26.29 9.94
CA PHE A 59 7.15 24.91 9.85
C PHE A 59 5.74 24.89 9.29
N ASP A 60 5.51 24.23 8.15
CA ASP A 60 4.16 24.02 7.62
C ASP A 60 3.76 22.54 7.77
N PRO A 61 2.84 22.19 8.69
CA PRO A 61 2.45 20.79 8.92
C PRO A 61 1.76 20.14 7.72
N VAL A 62 1.29 20.91 6.74
CA VAL A 62 0.64 20.36 5.53
C VAL A 62 1.67 19.91 4.51
N THR A 63 2.74 20.67 4.32
CA THR A 63 3.75 20.38 3.29
C THR A 63 5.04 19.77 3.85
N MET A 64 5.29 19.94 5.15
CA MET A 64 6.46 19.42 5.86
C MET A 64 6.15 18.17 6.69
N GLY A 65 4.96 17.57 6.50
CA GLY A 65 4.64 16.26 7.04
C GLY A 65 5.38 15.16 6.29
N VAL A 66 6.12 14.31 7.01
CA VAL A 66 6.78 13.12 6.45
C VAL A 66 5.77 11.99 6.36
N LEU A 67 5.60 11.43 5.16
CA LEU A 67 4.85 10.19 4.97
C LEU A 67 5.80 9.03 5.17
N ASP A 68 5.60 8.23 6.24
CA ASP A 68 6.47 7.08 6.45
C ASP A 68 6.22 5.99 5.37
N PRO A 69 7.23 5.71 4.52
CA PRO A 69 7.10 4.76 3.44
C PRO A 69 7.06 3.31 3.95
N MET A 70 7.56 2.99 5.14
CA MET A 70 7.47 1.62 5.66
C MET A 70 6.02 1.24 5.96
N HIS A 71 5.33 1.99 6.82
CA HIS A 71 3.93 1.74 7.14
C HIS A 71 3.07 1.94 5.90
N MET A 72 3.32 2.97 5.09
CA MET A 72 2.49 3.26 3.93
C MET A 72 2.66 2.24 2.79
N LEU A 73 3.88 1.94 2.35
CA LEU A 73 4.09 1.04 1.21
C LEU A 73 3.95 -0.44 1.60
N LEU A 74 4.44 -0.84 2.77
CA LEU A 74 4.52 -2.26 3.15
C LEU A 74 3.27 -2.66 3.93
N GLN A 75 3.04 -2.05 5.09
CA GLN A 75 1.89 -2.40 5.94
C GLN A 75 0.55 -1.86 5.42
N GLY A 76 0.59 -0.82 4.59
CA GLY A 76 -0.57 -0.19 3.98
C GLY A 76 -0.85 -0.80 2.61
N LEU A 77 -0.08 -0.41 1.59
CA LEU A 77 -0.36 -0.73 0.20
C LEU A 77 -0.18 -2.24 -0.08
N THR A 78 0.99 -2.80 0.24
CA THR A 78 1.30 -4.21 -0.03
C THR A 78 0.34 -5.13 0.70
N LYS A 79 0.16 -4.94 2.02
CA LYS A 79 -0.78 -5.72 2.82
C LYS A 79 -2.22 -5.61 2.32
N THR A 80 -2.66 -4.42 1.90
CA THR A 80 -4.02 -4.22 1.36
C THR A 80 -4.23 -4.96 0.05
N LEU A 81 -3.26 -4.90 -0.85
CA LEU A 81 -3.33 -5.64 -2.12
C LEU A 81 -3.33 -7.14 -1.86
N TRP A 82 -2.30 -7.64 -1.16
CA TRP A 82 -2.07 -9.07 -1.04
C TRP A 82 -3.06 -9.73 -0.08
N PHE A 83 -3.15 -9.26 1.16
CA PHE A 83 -3.96 -9.91 2.18
C PHE A 83 -5.43 -9.50 2.11
N HIS A 84 -5.71 -8.21 2.17
CA HIS A 84 -7.10 -7.74 2.25
C HIS A 84 -7.85 -7.92 0.94
N THR A 85 -7.18 -7.77 -0.20
CA THR A 85 -7.83 -7.93 -1.51
C THR A 85 -7.72 -9.36 -2.01
N TRP A 86 -6.52 -9.92 -2.15
CA TRP A 86 -6.39 -11.21 -2.82
C TRP A 86 -6.76 -12.41 -1.94
N VAL A 87 -6.34 -12.42 -0.68
CA VAL A 87 -6.62 -13.53 0.24
C VAL A 87 -8.03 -13.43 0.86
N GLN A 88 -8.40 -12.26 1.40
CA GLN A 88 -9.70 -12.08 2.06
C GLN A 88 -10.85 -11.73 1.11
N GLY A 89 -10.53 -11.41 -0.14
CA GLY A 89 -11.50 -11.07 -1.19
C GLY A 89 -12.14 -9.68 -1.07
N GLY A 90 -11.53 -8.79 -0.28
CA GLY A 90 -12.02 -7.42 -0.07
C GLY A 90 -13.43 -7.37 0.52
N LYS A 91 -14.17 -6.30 0.18
CA LYS A 91 -15.58 -6.13 0.59
C LYS A 91 -16.53 -7.09 -0.11
N GLU A 92 -16.17 -7.54 -1.31
CA GLU A 92 -17.00 -8.42 -2.14
C GLU A 92 -16.83 -9.90 -1.82
N LYS A 93 -15.87 -10.25 -0.94
CA LYS A 93 -15.55 -11.62 -0.52
C LYS A 93 -15.14 -12.56 -1.67
N ILE A 94 -14.69 -12.01 -2.80
CA ILE A 94 -14.15 -12.78 -3.93
C ILE A 94 -12.66 -13.02 -3.70
N LYS A 95 -12.31 -14.18 -3.13
CA LYS A 95 -10.92 -14.57 -2.88
C LYS A 95 -10.22 -14.94 -4.19
N LEU A 96 -9.12 -14.25 -4.53
CA LEU A 96 -8.22 -14.58 -5.63
C LEU A 96 -7.25 -15.71 -5.23
N LEU A 97 -6.72 -15.63 -4.01
CA LEU A 97 -5.83 -16.62 -3.42
C LEU A 97 -6.60 -17.38 -2.35
N ARG A 98 -7.01 -18.62 -2.64
CA ARG A 98 -7.78 -19.42 -1.69
C ARG A 98 -6.88 -20.38 -0.92
N GLU A 99 -7.29 -20.63 0.31
CA GLU A 99 -6.76 -21.72 1.13
C GLU A 99 -7.27 -23.06 0.62
N GLY A 100 -6.46 -24.11 0.81
CA GLY A 100 -6.87 -25.49 0.59
C GLY A 100 -8.11 -25.84 1.41
N THR A 101 -8.96 -26.72 0.88
CA THR A 101 -10.15 -27.15 1.62
C THR A 101 -9.81 -28.23 2.64
N GLU A 102 -10.60 -28.35 3.70
CA GLU A 102 -10.48 -29.44 4.69
C GLU A 102 -10.62 -30.83 4.04
N ALA A 103 -11.33 -30.92 2.92
CA ALA A 103 -11.44 -32.12 2.08
C ALA A 103 -10.16 -32.42 1.26
N GLY A 104 -9.05 -31.71 1.51
CA GLY A 104 -7.75 -31.93 0.87
C GLY A 104 -7.64 -31.36 -0.55
N THR A 105 -8.58 -30.54 -1.01
CA THR A 105 -8.47 -29.91 -2.33
C THR A 105 -7.42 -28.81 -2.31
N ARG A 106 -6.31 -29.01 -3.03
CA ARG A 106 -5.26 -28.01 -3.21
C ARG A 106 -5.76 -26.76 -3.91
N ARG A 107 -5.28 -25.59 -3.47
CA ARG A 107 -5.66 -24.26 -3.99
C ARG A 107 -4.45 -23.35 -4.16
N GLU A 108 -4.70 -22.13 -4.60
CA GLU A 108 -3.69 -21.15 -5.01
C GLU A 108 -2.68 -20.82 -3.88
N LEU A 109 -3.11 -20.80 -2.60
CA LEU A 109 -2.17 -20.59 -1.49
C LEU A 109 -1.27 -21.80 -1.22
N ASP A 110 -1.74 -23.03 -1.48
CA ASP A 110 -0.94 -24.23 -1.26
C ASP A 110 0.19 -24.30 -2.30
N GLU A 111 -0.08 -23.93 -3.55
CA GLU A 111 0.95 -23.77 -4.58
C GLU A 111 2.02 -22.77 -4.16
N ILE A 112 1.60 -21.62 -3.62
CA ILE A 112 2.52 -20.61 -3.09
C ILE A 112 3.37 -21.19 -1.94
N HIS A 113 2.79 -22.00 -1.07
CA HIS A 113 3.52 -22.60 0.05
C HIS A 113 4.53 -23.65 -0.40
N GLU A 114 4.22 -24.45 -1.43
CA GLU A 114 5.15 -25.41 -2.02
C GLU A 114 6.36 -24.71 -2.66
N VAL A 115 6.10 -23.64 -3.42
CA VAL A 115 7.18 -22.83 -4.01
C VAL A 115 8.02 -22.20 -2.90
N LEU A 116 7.40 -21.63 -1.86
CA LEU A 116 8.11 -21.03 -0.73
C LEU A 116 9.03 -21.99 0.02
N GLN A 117 8.68 -23.28 0.11
CA GLN A 117 9.53 -24.28 0.78
C GLN A 117 10.85 -24.53 0.04
N THR A 118 10.85 -24.36 -1.28
CA THR A 118 12.04 -24.56 -2.14
C THR A 118 12.74 -23.26 -2.49
N PHE A 119 12.09 -22.11 -2.24
CA PHE A 119 12.62 -20.81 -2.59
C PHE A 119 13.74 -20.37 -1.64
N GLU A 120 14.94 -20.17 -2.18
CA GLU A 120 16.07 -19.64 -1.42
C GLU A 120 15.99 -18.10 -1.31
N MET A 121 15.67 -17.62 -0.10
CA MET A 121 15.63 -16.18 0.19
C MET A 121 17.04 -15.59 0.33
N PRO A 122 17.35 -14.45 -0.29
CA PRO A 122 18.60 -13.74 -0.05
C PRO A 122 18.76 -13.35 1.42
N THR A 123 19.99 -13.42 1.95
CA THR A 123 20.28 -13.19 3.38
C THR A 123 19.95 -11.77 3.86
N SER A 124 19.90 -10.79 2.96
CA SER A 124 19.56 -9.40 3.28
C SER A 124 18.05 -9.13 3.41
N TYR A 125 17.20 -10.13 3.20
CA TYR A 125 15.74 -10.02 3.31
C TYR A 125 15.19 -10.97 4.38
N ALA A 126 14.11 -10.55 5.05
CA ALA A 126 13.39 -11.45 5.93
C ALA A 126 12.86 -12.68 5.19
N ARG A 127 12.88 -13.82 5.89
CA ARG A 127 12.27 -15.06 5.42
C ARG A 127 10.77 -14.96 5.59
N LEU A 128 10.02 -15.48 4.61
CA LEU A 128 8.57 -15.51 4.68
C LEU A 128 8.09 -16.69 5.54
N PRO A 129 7.03 -16.52 6.35
CA PRO A 129 6.40 -17.63 7.05
C PRO A 129 5.88 -18.69 6.07
N THR A 130 6.05 -19.97 6.42
CA THR A 130 5.65 -21.10 5.57
C THR A 130 4.16 -21.10 5.24
N LYS A 131 3.32 -20.57 6.13
CA LYS A 131 1.86 -20.50 5.98
C LYS A 131 1.36 -19.09 5.66
N VAL A 132 2.11 -18.33 4.86
CA VAL A 132 1.74 -16.96 4.50
C VAL A 132 0.32 -16.91 3.91
N GLY A 133 -0.52 -15.97 4.39
CA GLY A 133 -1.91 -15.81 3.95
C GLY A 133 -2.94 -16.68 4.67
N TYR A 134 -2.53 -17.77 5.34
CA TYR A 134 -3.41 -18.47 6.25
C TYR A 134 -3.53 -17.69 7.56
N PRO A 135 -4.69 -17.73 8.24
CA PRO A 135 -4.83 -17.14 9.58
C PRO A 135 -3.76 -17.65 10.56
N ALA A 136 -3.37 -18.93 10.45
CA ALA A 136 -2.33 -19.54 11.26
C ALA A 136 -0.91 -19.00 10.99
N GLY A 137 -0.67 -18.37 9.83
CA GLY A 137 0.61 -17.77 9.48
C GLY A 137 0.88 -16.41 10.13
N GLY A 138 -0.11 -15.84 10.81
CA GLY A 138 0.00 -14.52 11.44
C GLY A 138 0.07 -13.36 10.44
N SER A 139 0.24 -12.14 10.96
CA SER A 139 0.50 -10.96 10.13
C SER A 139 1.99 -10.88 9.85
N LEU A 140 2.36 -10.66 8.59
CA LEU A 140 3.73 -10.37 8.23
C LEU A 140 4.19 -9.04 8.84
N THR A 141 5.47 -9.01 9.22
CA THR A 141 6.25 -7.82 9.57
C THR A 141 6.50 -6.97 8.32
N SER A 142 6.93 -5.71 8.52
CA SER A 142 7.27 -4.81 7.42
C SER A 142 8.34 -5.41 6.49
N ASP A 143 9.38 -6.04 7.05
CA ASP A 143 10.48 -6.61 6.25
C ASP A 143 10.02 -7.83 5.43
N GLU A 144 9.14 -8.66 6.00
CA GLU A 144 8.51 -9.78 5.30
C GLU A 144 7.58 -9.30 4.18
N TRP A 145 6.80 -8.22 4.40
CA TRP A 145 6.05 -7.59 3.31
C TRP A 145 6.97 -7.08 2.20
N ARG A 146 8.12 -6.50 2.55
CA ARG A 146 9.12 -6.06 1.56
C ARG A 146 9.61 -7.27 0.75
N ALA A 147 10.03 -8.33 1.44
CA ALA A 147 10.53 -9.56 0.83
C ALA A 147 9.49 -10.20 -0.12
N LEU A 148 8.23 -10.29 0.31
CA LEU A 148 7.13 -10.78 -0.51
C LEU A 148 6.95 -9.92 -1.77
N ALA A 149 6.91 -8.59 -1.60
CA ALA A 149 6.60 -7.66 -2.67
C ALA A 149 7.67 -7.54 -3.76
N VAL A 150 8.95 -7.58 -3.37
CA VAL A 150 10.06 -7.26 -4.28
C VAL A 150 10.95 -8.44 -4.64
N VAL A 151 10.93 -9.52 -3.86
CA VAL A 151 11.78 -10.70 -4.11
C VAL A 151 10.92 -11.88 -4.57
N TYR A 152 10.10 -12.42 -3.66
CA TYR A 152 9.35 -13.65 -3.92
C TYR A 152 8.31 -13.47 -5.02
N GLY A 153 7.40 -12.50 -4.87
CA GLY A 153 6.29 -12.33 -5.80
C GLY A 153 6.74 -12.09 -7.24
N PRO A 154 7.75 -11.22 -7.51
CA PRO A 154 8.21 -11.02 -8.88
C PRO A 154 8.86 -12.26 -9.50
N ALA A 155 9.56 -13.07 -8.70
CA ALA A 155 10.15 -14.32 -9.17
C ALA A 155 9.05 -15.30 -9.60
N GLU A 156 8.02 -15.45 -8.77
CA GLU A 156 6.86 -16.31 -9.05
C GLU A 156 6.06 -15.81 -10.26
N ALA A 157 5.74 -14.51 -10.30
CA ALA A 157 5.00 -13.90 -11.40
C ALA A 157 5.74 -14.00 -12.75
N SER A 158 7.08 -13.97 -12.73
CA SER A 158 7.90 -14.11 -13.95
C SER A 158 7.92 -15.55 -14.47
N GLN A 159 7.86 -16.56 -13.59
CA GLN A 159 7.81 -17.97 -13.99
C GLN A 159 6.48 -18.35 -14.65
N LYS A 160 5.39 -17.68 -14.26
CA LYS A 160 4.04 -17.92 -14.79
C LYS A 160 3.73 -17.20 -16.12
N GLN A 161 4.63 -16.37 -16.64
CA GLN A 161 4.40 -15.74 -17.95
C GLN A 161 4.56 -16.75 -19.10
N PRO A 162 3.68 -16.71 -20.13
CA PRO A 162 3.79 -17.58 -21.28
C PRO A 162 5.11 -17.31 -22.01
N LYS A 163 5.96 -18.35 -22.15
CA LYS A 163 7.18 -18.27 -22.96
C LYS A 163 6.78 -17.94 -24.41
N PRO A 164 7.49 -17.03 -25.10
CA PRO A 164 7.20 -16.74 -26.50
C PRO A 164 7.32 -18.04 -27.31
N LYS A 165 6.25 -18.40 -28.02
CA LYS A 165 6.27 -19.54 -28.95
C LYS A 165 7.34 -19.23 -30.01
N SER A 166 8.40 -20.04 -30.05
CA SER A 166 9.30 -20.08 -31.20
C SER A 166 8.44 -20.36 -32.44
N GLN A 167 8.51 -19.48 -33.44
CA GLN A 167 7.79 -19.65 -34.70
C GLN A 167 8.32 -20.89 -35.44
N GLY A 168 7.76 -22.05 -35.13
CA GLY A 168 7.83 -23.26 -35.93
C GLY A 168 6.77 -23.19 -37.04
N ALA A 169 7.18 -23.57 -38.24
CA ALA A 169 6.48 -23.49 -39.52
C ALA A 169 4.95 -23.75 -39.49
N LEU A 170 4.24 -22.90 -40.23
CA LEU A 170 2.83 -23.05 -40.58
C LEU A 170 2.63 -24.32 -41.43
N THR A 171 1.93 -25.31 -40.90
CA THR A 171 1.24 -26.34 -41.70
C THR A 171 -0.25 -26.00 -41.77
N GLN A 172 -0.81 -26.15 -42.97
CA GLN A 172 -2.16 -25.76 -43.39
C GLN A 172 -3.27 -26.55 -42.66
N PRO A 173 -4.52 -26.04 -42.63
CA PRO A 173 -5.61 -26.67 -41.91
C PRO A 173 -6.29 -27.75 -42.79
N ASP A 174 -6.36 -28.98 -42.30
CA ASP A 174 -7.31 -29.98 -42.81
C ASP A 174 -8.71 -29.66 -42.27
N GLU A 175 -9.64 -29.48 -43.19
CA GLU A 175 -11.07 -29.33 -42.95
C GLU A 175 -11.65 -30.67 -42.50
N ASP A 176 -12.08 -30.76 -41.24
CA ASP A 176 -13.13 -31.69 -40.85
C ASP A 176 -13.98 -31.05 -39.74
N ILE A 177 -15.11 -30.49 -40.18
CA ILE A 177 -16.11 -29.84 -39.34
C ILE A 177 -16.96 -30.93 -38.68
N ASN A 178 -16.71 -31.23 -37.41
CA ASN A 178 -17.64 -32.00 -36.60
C ASN A 178 -18.56 -31.04 -35.81
N LEU A 179 -19.72 -30.73 -36.40
CA LEU A 179 -20.79 -29.88 -35.87
C LEU A 179 -21.61 -30.62 -34.79
N GLN A 180 -21.00 -31.07 -33.71
CA GLN A 180 -21.73 -31.39 -32.48
C GLN A 180 -20.79 -31.34 -31.27
N GLY A 181 -20.63 -30.13 -30.72
CA GLY A 181 -20.01 -29.92 -29.42
C GLY A 181 -20.69 -28.73 -28.76
N ASN A 182 -21.26 -28.94 -27.57
CA ASN A 182 -21.76 -27.85 -26.73
C ASN A 182 -20.73 -26.72 -26.71
N ALA A 183 -21.16 -25.50 -27.03
CA ALA A 183 -20.29 -24.32 -26.97
C ALA A 183 -19.58 -24.33 -25.60
N PRO A 184 -18.23 -24.27 -25.55
CA PRO A 184 -17.53 -24.18 -24.29
C PRO A 184 -18.06 -22.93 -23.57
N HIS A 185 -18.66 -23.13 -22.42
CA HIS A 185 -18.94 -22.01 -21.51
C HIS A 185 -17.60 -21.29 -21.32
N PRO A 186 -17.48 -19.97 -21.55
CA PRO A 186 -16.20 -19.29 -21.39
C PRO A 186 -15.70 -19.58 -19.98
N GLU A 187 -14.58 -20.28 -19.89
CA GLU A 187 -13.96 -20.65 -18.63
C GLU A 187 -13.71 -19.33 -17.90
N ARG A 188 -14.43 -19.09 -16.79
CA ARG A 188 -14.26 -17.84 -16.03
C ARG A 188 -12.87 -17.84 -15.42
N LEU A 189 -11.91 -17.24 -16.11
CA LEU A 189 -10.62 -16.90 -15.53
C LEU A 189 -10.87 -16.06 -14.28
N ARG A 190 -10.53 -16.60 -13.10
CA ARG A 190 -10.68 -15.88 -11.82
C ARG A 190 -9.61 -14.81 -11.61
N ALA A 191 -8.49 -14.92 -12.32
CA ALA A 191 -7.44 -13.93 -12.38
C ALA A 191 -7.27 -13.50 -13.84
N ASP A 192 -7.24 -12.20 -14.07
CA ASP A 192 -6.94 -11.64 -15.39
C ASP A 192 -5.53 -12.08 -15.84
N PRO A 193 -5.34 -12.49 -17.11
CA PRO A 193 -4.01 -12.83 -17.64
C PRO A 193 -2.95 -11.75 -17.40
N GLU A 194 -3.35 -10.48 -17.35
CA GLU A 194 -2.45 -9.34 -17.13
C GLU A 194 -2.13 -9.10 -15.64
N ALA A 195 -2.77 -9.81 -14.71
CA ALA A 195 -2.58 -9.60 -13.26
C ALA A 195 -1.12 -9.79 -12.82
N ALA A 196 -0.43 -10.77 -13.40
CA ALA A 196 1.00 -11.00 -13.13
C ALA A 196 1.86 -9.82 -13.62
N GLN A 197 1.57 -9.29 -14.80
CA GLN A 197 2.29 -8.13 -15.35
C GLN A 197 2.01 -6.87 -14.53
N ASN A 198 0.76 -6.67 -14.12
CA ASN A 198 0.40 -5.57 -13.25
C ASN A 198 1.13 -5.65 -11.90
N TYR A 199 1.24 -6.84 -11.30
CA TYR A 199 2.05 -7.03 -10.09
C TYR A 199 3.53 -6.70 -10.30
N LEU A 200 4.11 -7.01 -11.46
CA LEU A 200 5.49 -6.63 -11.78
C LEU A 200 5.67 -5.11 -11.85
N LYS A 201 4.66 -4.35 -12.29
CA LYS A 201 4.68 -2.88 -12.22
C LYS A 201 4.70 -2.39 -10.79
N PHE A 202 3.83 -2.93 -9.93
CA PHE A 202 3.83 -2.64 -8.50
C PHE A 202 5.18 -2.91 -7.84
N ALA A 203 5.75 -4.11 -8.08
CA ALA A 203 7.06 -4.48 -7.56
C ALA A 203 8.16 -3.56 -8.08
N THR A 204 8.08 -3.12 -9.35
CA THR A 204 9.02 -2.17 -9.94
C THR A 204 8.98 -0.83 -9.22
N VAL A 205 7.78 -0.29 -8.93
CA VAL A 205 7.64 0.98 -8.20
C VAL A 205 8.27 0.87 -6.81
N LEU A 206 7.97 -0.20 -6.07
CA LEU A 206 8.55 -0.41 -4.74
C LEU A 206 10.07 -0.54 -4.79
N LYS A 207 10.60 -1.31 -5.76
CA LYS A 207 12.04 -1.45 -5.96
C LYS A 207 12.72 -0.12 -6.23
N VAL A 208 12.10 0.75 -7.03
CA VAL A 208 12.67 2.07 -7.35
C VAL A 208 12.63 2.99 -6.13
N TYR A 209 11.49 3.11 -5.46
CA TYR A 209 11.37 3.97 -4.28
C TYR A 209 12.26 3.52 -3.11
N MET A 210 12.51 2.22 -2.97
CA MET A 210 13.35 1.65 -1.91
C MET A 210 14.83 1.53 -2.32
N ARG A 211 15.30 2.25 -3.34
CA ARG A 211 16.74 2.31 -3.60
C ARG A 211 17.44 3.23 -2.60
N ARG A 212 18.69 2.90 -2.27
CA ARG A 212 19.56 3.79 -1.47
C ARG A 212 19.88 5.09 -2.20
N GLU A 213 19.96 5.03 -3.52
CA GLU A 213 20.19 6.17 -4.40
C GLU A 213 19.11 6.19 -5.48
N ILE A 214 18.53 7.36 -5.71
CA ILE A 214 17.43 7.55 -6.64
C ILE A 214 17.65 8.83 -7.45
N SER A 215 17.58 8.72 -8.78
CA SER A 215 17.69 9.87 -9.68
C SER A 215 16.32 10.49 -9.98
N GLU A 216 16.28 11.74 -10.46
CA GLU A 216 15.01 12.34 -10.92
C GLU A 216 14.32 11.50 -12.01
N ARG A 217 15.09 10.86 -12.90
CA ARG A 217 14.54 9.97 -13.93
C ARG A 217 13.85 8.75 -13.31
N ASP A 218 14.43 8.20 -12.24
CA ASP A 218 13.83 7.09 -11.50
C ASP A 218 12.51 7.51 -10.83
N ILE A 219 12.47 8.70 -10.23
CA ILE A 219 11.27 9.26 -9.59
C ILE A 219 10.14 9.43 -10.63
N GLU A 220 10.43 10.02 -11.78
CA GLU A 220 9.45 10.20 -12.86
C GLU A 220 8.97 8.86 -13.42
N ARG A 221 9.89 7.92 -13.64
CA ARG A 221 9.56 6.57 -14.10
C ARG A 221 8.66 5.84 -13.11
N ALA A 222 9.02 5.83 -11.83
CA ALA A 222 8.21 5.20 -10.79
C ALA A 222 6.82 5.84 -10.68
N SER A 223 6.72 7.17 -10.83
CA SER A 223 5.43 7.86 -10.86
C SER A 223 4.54 7.40 -12.00
N ARG A 224 5.09 7.30 -13.22
CA ARG A 224 4.34 6.81 -14.39
C ARG A 224 3.92 5.34 -14.23
N VAL A 225 4.86 4.47 -13.86
CA VAL A 225 4.58 3.04 -13.67
C VAL A 225 3.58 2.81 -12.54
N TYR A 226 3.59 3.65 -11.50
CA TYR A 226 2.59 3.61 -10.43
C TYR A 226 1.20 3.90 -10.99
N LEU A 227 1.03 4.96 -11.78
CA LEU A 227 -0.25 5.29 -12.42
C LEU A 227 -0.73 4.16 -13.34
N ASP A 228 0.15 3.61 -14.18
CA ASP A 228 -0.16 2.47 -15.04
C ASP A 228 -0.62 1.25 -14.23
N PHE A 229 0.07 0.96 -13.12
CA PHE A 229 -0.30 -0.11 -12.19
C PHE A 229 -1.71 0.10 -11.62
N PHE A 230 -2.06 1.33 -11.23
CA PHE A 230 -3.41 1.60 -10.70
C PHE A 230 -4.47 1.38 -11.76
N GLU A 231 -4.30 1.97 -12.93
CA GLU A 231 -5.27 1.86 -14.02
C GLU A 231 -5.54 0.39 -14.39
N GLU A 232 -4.50 -0.44 -14.46
CA GLU A 232 -4.64 -1.87 -14.72
C GLU A 232 -5.20 -2.65 -13.54
N TYR A 233 -4.84 -2.29 -12.31
CA TYR A 233 -5.39 -2.91 -11.11
C TYR A 233 -6.93 -2.82 -11.07
N VAL A 234 -7.51 -1.74 -11.61
CA VAL A 234 -8.96 -1.64 -11.81
C VAL A 234 -9.43 -2.66 -12.82
N LYS A 235 -8.85 -2.64 -14.03
CA LYS A 235 -9.31 -3.47 -15.15
C LYS A 235 -9.31 -4.93 -14.75
N VAL A 236 -8.20 -5.40 -14.19
CA VAL A 236 -8.04 -6.76 -13.67
C VAL A 236 -9.13 -7.12 -12.67
N ARG A 237 -9.53 -6.18 -11.81
CA ARG A 237 -10.58 -6.41 -10.81
C ARG A 237 -11.99 -6.35 -11.41
N SER A 238 -12.22 -5.48 -12.38
CA SER A 238 -13.48 -5.34 -13.11
C SER A 238 -13.72 -6.48 -14.10
N CYS A 239 -12.70 -7.13 -14.62
CA CYS A 239 -12.85 -8.34 -15.45
C CYS A 239 -13.42 -9.53 -14.67
N VAL A 240 -13.20 -9.59 -13.35
CA VAL A 240 -13.78 -10.63 -12.47
C VAL A 240 -15.30 -10.44 -12.27
N ARG A 241 -15.83 -9.23 -12.56
CA ARG A 241 -17.28 -8.96 -12.70
C ARG A 241 -17.55 -7.66 -13.50
N PRO A 242 -18.30 -7.69 -14.62
CA PRO A 242 -18.85 -6.46 -15.20
C PRO A 242 -19.81 -5.83 -14.19
N GLN A 243 -19.42 -4.71 -13.58
CA GLN A 243 -20.33 -3.96 -12.71
C GLN A 243 -21.30 -3.17 -13.60
N HIS A 244 -22.60 -3.37 -13.42
CA HIS A 244 -23.58 -2.32 -13.71
C HIS A 244 -23.18 -1.13 -12.85
N ILE A 245 -22.67 -0.08 -13.49
CA ILE A 245 -22.43 1.22 -12.85
C ILE A 245 -23.82 1.74 -12.46
N THR A 246 -24.22 1.54 -11.21
CA THR A 246 -25.46 2.11 -10.68
C THR A 246 -25.28 3.61 -10.48
N ASP A 247 -26.28 4.38 -10.90
CA ASP A 247 -26.32 5.84 -11.02
C ASP A 247 -26.10 6.66 -9.72
N ASP A 248 -25.75 6.04 -8.59
CA ASP A 248 -25.52 6.75 -7.31
C ASP A 248 -24.24 7.61 -7.29
N VAL A 249 -23.44 7.60 -8.37
CA VAL A 249 -22.31 8.51 -8.57
C VAL A 249 -22.76 9.88 -9.16
N MET A 250 -24.05 10.06 -9.48
CA MET A 250 -24.60 11.31 -10.05
C MET A 250 -24.52 12.54 -9.14
N CYS A 251 -24.31 12.40 -7.82
CA CYS A 251 -24.24 13.57 -6.93
C CYS A 251 -22.91 14.34 -7.02
N CYS A 252 -21.90 13.82 -7.73
CA CYS A 252 -20.60 14.50 -7.92
C CYS A 252 -20.43 15.14 -9.32
N ARG A 253 -21.51 15.31 -10.11
CA ARG A 253 -21.45 15.79 -11.51
C ARG A 253 -21.05 17.27 -11.72
N THR A 254 -20.55 17.98 -10.71
CA THR A 254 -20.20 19.42 -10.85
C THR A 254 -18.74 19.75 -10.57
N ILE A 255 -17.84 18.76 -10.47
CA ILE A 255 -16.43 19.03 -10.14
C ILE A 255 -15.52 18.35 -11.17
N HIS A 256 -14.85 19.17 -11.98
CA HIS A 256 -13.84 18.79 -12.97
C HIS A 256 -12.60 18.12 -12.32
N PRO A 257 -11.75 17.40 -13.10
CA PRO A 257 -11.09 16.19 -12.61
C PRO A 257 -9.82 16.48 -11.81
N THR A 258 -9.84 16.13 -10.53
CA THR A 258 -8.62 15.91 -9.74
C THR A 258 -8.25 14.42 -9.80
N PRO A 259 -6.97 14.01 -9.68
CA PRO A 259 -6.60 12.59 -9.69
C PRO A 259 -7.29 11.77 -8.58
N THR A 260 -7.58 12.38 -7.42
CA THR A 260 -8.38 11.74 -6.36
C THR A 260 -9.83 11.53 -6.79
N HIS A 261 -10.40 12.45 -7.57
CA HIS A 261 -11.71 12.28 -8.19
C HIS A 261 -11.67 11.23 -9.30
N HIS A 262 -10.58 11.17 -10.09
CA HIS A 262 -10.33 10.13 -11.09
C HIS A 262 -10.25 8.73 -10.44
N LEU A 263 -9.58 8.63 -9.29
CA LEU A 263 -9.52 7.44 -8.44
C LEU A 263 -10.89 7.09 -7.80
N LEU A 264 -11.75 8.07 -7.51
CA LEU A 264 -13.10 7.78 -7.01
C LEU A 264 -14.08 7.41 -8.14
N GLN A 265 -13.91 8.04 -9.31
CA GLN A 265 -14.75 7.91 -10.50
C GLN A 265 -14.51 6.58 -11.23
N ILE A 266 -13.29 6.06 -11.22
CA ILE A 266 -12.96 4.77 -11.83
C ILE A 266 -13.23 3.58 -10.88
N TYR A 267 -13.10 3.74 -9.56
CA TYR A 267 -12.99 2.60 -8.62
C TYR A 267 -14.20 2.43 -7.67
N GLY A 268 -14.99 3.48 -7.50
CA GLY A 268 -15.97 3.58 -6.43
C GLY A 268 -15.32 3.80 -5.05
N VAL A 269 -15.97 4.59 -4.20
CA VAL A 269 -15.53 4.96 -2.84
C VAL A 269 -15.17 3.73 -1.98
N SER A 270 -15.73 2.57 -2.31
CA SER A 270 -15.58 1.34 -1.54
C SER A 270 -14.19 0.69 -1.65
N ASN A 271 -13.42 0.97 -2.71
CA ASN A 271 -12.23 0.19 -3.08
C ASN A 271 -10.89 0.93 -2.96
N VAL A 272 -10.90 2.25 -2.75
CA VAL A 272 -9.68 3.06 -2.62
C VAL A 272 -9.40 3.34 -1.15
N THR A 273 -8.27 2.85 -0.64
CA THR A 273 -7.80 3.26 0.70
C THR A 273 -6.99 4.55 0.60
N PRO A 274 -6.95 5.39 1.67
CA PRO A 274 -6.13 6.61 1.67
C PRO A 274 -4.67 6.38 1.30
N THR A 275 -4.14 5.19 1.60
CA THR A 275 -2.78 4.78 1.26
C THR A 275 -2.50 4.84 -0.23
N PHE A 276 -3.45 4.46 -1.09
CA PHE A 276 -3.29 4.47 -2.55
C PHE A 276 -3.08 5.90 -3.06
N HIS A 277 -3.77 6.86 -2.44
CA HIS A 277 -3.55 8.28 -2.70
C HIS A 277 -2.24 8.77 -2.11
N TRP A 278 -1.88 8.39 -0.88
CA TRP A 278 -0.65 8.88 -0.24
C TRP A 278 0.62 8.54 -1.03
N VAL A 279 0.68 7.39 -1.69
CA VAL A 279 1.86 7.07 -2.51
C VAL A 279 2.02 8.01 -3.70
N THR A 280 0.96 8.67 -4.18
CA THR A 280 1.09 9.68 -5.25
C THR A 280 1.90 10.91 -4.80
N HIS A 281 2.07 11.09 -3.49
CA HIS A 281 2.90 12.14 -2.90
C HIS A 281 4.34 11.70 -2.67
N MET A 282 4.69 10.42 -2.85
CA MET A 282 6.06 9.93 -2.68
C MET A 282 7.11 10.65 -3.54
N PRO A 283 6.84 11.01 -4.80
CA PRO A 283 7.78 11.79 -5.59
C PRO A 283 8.15 13.12 -4.93
N ALA A 284 7.17 13.81 -4.33
CA ALA A 284 7.42 15.07 -3.63
C ALA A 284 8.16 14.85 -2.30
N GLN A 285 7.85 13.78 -1.58
CA GLN A 285 8.54 13.40 -0.35
C GLN A 285 10.02 13.08 -0.61
N ILE A 286 10.31 12.28 -1.65
CA ILE A 286 11.68 11.90 -2.01
C ILE A 286 12.51 13.12 -2.41
N ARG A 287 11.92 14.06 -3.16
CA ARG A 287 12.59 15.32 -3.51
C ARG A 287 12.91 16.20 -2.31
N ARG A 288 12.09 16.16 -1.25
CA ARG A 288 12.28 16.98 -0.04
C ARG A 288 13.22 16.35 0.98
N TYR A 289 13.11 15.04 1.19
CA TYR A 289 13.76 14.33 2.30
C TYR A 289 14.84 13.33 1.84
N GLY A 290 15.07 13.25 0.53
CA GLY A 290 16.02 12.30 -0.06
C GLY A 290 15.42 10.91 -0.27
N PRO A 291 16.25 9.88 -0.46
CA PRO A 291 15.80 8.50 -0.64
C PRO A 291 14.99 7.99 0.56
N VAL A 292 14.03 7.09 0.32
CA VAL A 292 13.13 6.49 1.34
C VAL A 292 13.86 5.96 2.57
N HIS A 293 15.05 5.38 2.39
CA HIS A 293 15.89 4.89 3.48
C HIS A 293 16.24 5.95 4.53
N SER A 294 16.22 7.23 4.16
CA SER A 294 16.58 8.35 5.05
C SER A 294 15.48 8.69 6.04
N PHE A 295 14.22 8.36 5.74
CA PHE A 295 13.05 8.77 6.53
C PHE A 295 12.02 7.64 6.80
N TRP A 296 12.35 6.40 6.45
CA TRP A 296 11.55 5.23 6.80
C TRP A 296 11.68 4.84 8.28
N THR A 297 10.65 4.21 8.85
CA THR A 297 10.63 3.97 10.30
C THR A 297 11.26 2.68 10.79
N PHE A 298 11.91 1.87 9.94
CA PHE A 298 12.57 0.62 10.37
C PHE A 298 13.56 0.82 11.51
N LEU A 299 14.36 1.90 11.47
CA LEU A 299 15.30 2.22 12.54
C LEU A 299 14.56 2.55 13.84
N PHE A 300 13.52 3.37 13.77
CA PHE A 300 12.71 3.75 14.93
C PHE A 300 11.98 2.55 15.53
N GLU A 301 11.47 1.62 14.74
CA GLU A 301 10.87 0.37 15.24
C GLU A 301 11.89 -0.50 15.99
N ARG A 302 13.12 -0.58 15.47
CA ARG A 302 14.20 -1.31 16.14
C ARG A 302 14.58 -0.66 17.46
N LEU A 303 14.72 0.67 17.48
CA LEU A 303 14.99 1.43 18.70
C LEU A 303 13.85 1.29 19.71
N ASN A 304 12.60 1.33 19.26
CA ASN A 304 11.44 1.08 20.12
C ASN A 304 11.48 -0.31 20.75
N LYS A 305 11.99 -1.33 20.05
CA LYS A 305 12.17 -2.67 20.61
C LYS A 305 13.22 -2.67 21.72
N VAL A 306 14.33 -1.94 21.55
CA VAL A 306 15.36 -1.76 22.60
C VAL A 306 14.76 -1.06 23.81
N LEU A 307 14.05 0.07 23.60
CA LEU A 307 13.40 0.81 24.68
C LEU A 307 12.36 -0.03 25.44
N LYS A 308 11.63 -0.91 24.75
CA LYS A 308 10.68 -1.84 25.39
C LYS A 308 11.35 -2.94 26.22
N ALA A 309 12.63 -3.24 25.99
CA ALA A 309 13.38 -4.20 26.79
C ALA A 309 13.86 -3.61 28.13
N ILE A 310 13.93 -2.26 28.22
CA ILE A 310 14.29 -1.57 29.45
C ILE A 310 13.16 -1.72 30.46
N ASN A 311 13.50 -2.21 31.65
CA ASN A 311 12.55 -2.28 32.76
C ASN A 311 12.27 -0.86 33.27
N THR A 312 11.00 -0.45 33.27
CA THR A 312 10.59 0.86 33.76
C THR A 312 9.65 0.69 34.94
N SER A 313 9.68 1.64 35.87
CA SER A 313 8.76 1.63 37.02
C SER A 313 7.28 1.84 36.63
N GLY A 314 6.98 2.08 35.34
CA GLY A 314 5.63 2.32 34.82
C GLY A 314 5.01 3.66 35.22
N HIS A 315 5.72 4.49 36.00
CA HIS A 315 5.20 5.77 36.50
C HIS A 315 5.24 6.84 35.41
N LYS A 316 4.07 7.43 35.12
CA LYS A 316 3.94 8.53 34.15
C LYS A 316 4.54 9.84 34.70
N GLY A 317 4.63 10.87 33.86
CA GLY A 317 5.01 12.22 34.28
C GLY A 317 6.51 12.50 34.21
N GLY A 318 7.22 11.98 33.20
CA GLY A 318 8.65 12.26 33.01
C GLY A 318 9.59 11.18 33.58
N VAL A 319 9.09 10.26 34.42
CA VAL A 319 9.92 9.26 35.09
C VAL A 319 10.42 8.18 34.12
N VAL A 320 9.57 7.78 33.16
CA VAL A 320 9.93 6.83 32.10
C VAL A 320 11.03 7.40 31.21
N GLU A 321 10.92 8.67 30.84
CA GLU A 321 11.86 9.40 30.00
C GLU A 321 13.23 9.53 30.69
N VAL A 322 13.25 9.82 31.99
CA VAL A 322 14.49 9.84 32.81
C VAL A 322 15.10 8.45 32.91
N THR A 323 14.28 7.39 33.01
CA THR A 323 14.77 6.01 33.06
C THR A 323 15.46 5.66 31.73
N PHE A 324 14.80 5.91 30.60
CA PHE A 324 15.40 5.71 29.28
C PHE A 324 16.70 6.49 29.11
N ALA A 325 16.74 7.77 29.51
CA ALA A 325 17.94 8.59 29.40
C ALA A 325 19.12 8.07 30.24
N ARG A 326 18.85 7.51 31.43
CA ARG A 326 19.89 6.92 32.29
C ARG A 326 20.44 5.64 31.70
N GLU A 327 19.58 4.72 31.29
CA GLU A 327 20.00 3.45 30.69
C GLU A 327 20.82 3.66 29.41
N PHE A 328 20.41 4.60 28.57
CA PHE A 328 21.16 4.95 27.36
C PHE A 328 22.57 5.51 27.67
N LYS A 329 22.76 6.16 28.83
CA LYS A 329 24.06 6.63 29.29
C LYS A 329 24.92 5.51 29.89
N HIS A 330 24.32 4.43 30.36
CA HIS A 330 25.05 3.29 30.92
C HIS A 330 25.60 2.34 29.84
N GLU A 331 25.00 2.32 28.64
CA GLU A 331 25.45 1.48 27.52
C GLU A 331 26.50 2.15 26.59
N ILE A 332 26.79 3.44 26.77
CA ILE A 332 27.86 4.20 26.07
C ILE A 332 29.03 4.39 27.04
#